data_AF-A0A5W1YZJ2-F1
#
_entry.id   AF-A0A5W1YZJ2-F1
#
_cell.length_a   1.000
_cell.length_b   1.000
_cell.length_c   1.000
_cell.angle_alpha   90.00
_cell.angle_beta   90.00
_cell.angle_gamma   90.00
#
_symmetry.space_group_name_H-M   'P 1'
#
loop_
_entity.id
_entity.type
_entity.pdbx_description
1 polymer ?
#
loop_
_entity_poly.entity_id
_entity_poly.type
_entity_poly.pdbx_seq_one_letter_code
_entity_poly.pdbx_strand_id
1 'polypeptide(L)'
;MNNQEIINLLLKVKQEVIKIEFDNPYHVWVFDNSSYSKIEDDITRLQEIACLELEKTKRAEQTKVTLLLTTDICWYSSVDDYFKALRLRIKNNKENIDGFYIENLQQEEIESISNSSKAYIQWCEIFSKISDHVEYDDSNAWPSYIFVMEGGKSKKITTYNLPLKNIEKDFLNSIDISPCDVSTLTSVDLHSYERKLVLRSSLIELYNDSNDKISFLSSILQSPKKLWDLFSINYEIYINKYSINKIIHEVETQKLDFLSKLNSLVQEHQTKSLSIPAVLVSTAIIKGWTPSGLLLIFIAMLLTCAVVILGIRNARNSLADIIESSNKTMVLFTKENVDENDAALTKKINQITTDAVEKLKIKKRSAEKTLTILEGLVFFGVSVWTMFVLYQFKDDIISKALTIIQSVKDFLPN
;
A
#
# COMPACT_ATOMS: atom_id res chain seq x y z
N MET A 1 -52.60 7.73 3.03
CA MET A 1 -51.72 8.81 3.53
C MET A 1 -50.30 8.27 3.59
N ASN A 2 -49.30 9.10 3.28
CA ASN A 2 -47.89 8.73 3.51
C ASN A 2 -47.56 8.86 5.01
N ASN A 3 -46.56 8.13 5.51
CA ASN A 3 -46.11 8.15 6.92
C ASN A 3 -45.82 9.57 7.42
N GLN A 4 -45.22 10.43 6.58
CA GLN A 4 -44.99 11.84 6.91
C GLN A 4 -46.29 12.61 7.22
N GLU A 5 -47.35 12.37 6.44
CA GLU A 5 -48.66 13.02 6.64
C GLU A 5 -49.33 12.50 7.91
N ILE A 6 -49.19 11.19 8.18
CA ILE A 6 -49.72 10.55 9.38
C ILE A 6 -49.04 11.12 10.62
N ILE A 7 -47.70 11.20 10.61
CA ILE A 7 -46.91 11.78 11.71
C ILE A 7 -47.28 13.25 11.93
N ASN A 8 -47.38 14.05 10.87
CA ASN A 8 -47.73 15.47 10.99
C ASN A 8 -49.13 15.66 11.62
N LEU A 9 -50.12 14.84 11.23
CA LEU A 9 -51.44 14.86 11.87
C LEU A 9 -51.37 14.40 13.33
N LEU A 10 -50.64 13.32 13.62
CA LEU A 10 -50.46 12.83 14.99
C LEU A 10 -49.79 13.88 15.88
N LEU A 11 -48.79 14.61 15.37
CA LEU A 11 -48.12 15.70 16.12
C LEU A 11 -49.06 16.88 16.36
N LYS A 12 -49.86 17.27 15.36
CA LYS A 12 -50.88 18.31 15.51
C LYS A 12 -51.92 17.93 16.57
N VAL A 13 -52.41 16.70 16.53
CA VAL A 13 -53.35 16.14 17.52
C VAL A 13 -52.69 16.10 18.90
N LYS A 14 -51.42 15.67 19.00
CA LYS A 14 -50.67 15.58 20.25
C LYS A 14 -50.49 16.92 20.96
N GLN A 15 -50.43 18.05 20.23
CA GLN A 15 -50.29 19.40 20.82
C GLN A 15 -51.49 19.83 21.67
N GLU A 16 -52.69 19.32 21.36
CA GLU A 16 -53.93 19.66 22.07
C GLU A 16 -54.24 18.67 23.22
N VAL A 17 -53.32 17.71 23.48
CA VAL A 17 -53.48 16.71 24.54
C VAL A 17 -53.25 17.33 25.92
N ILE A 18 -54.19 17.13 26.84
CA ILE A 18 -54.08 17.57 28.23
C ILE A 18 -53.24 16.59 29.04
N LYS A 19 -53.48 15.29 28.81
CA LYS A 19 -52.84 14.21 29.54
C LYS A 19 -52.68 13.00 28.65
N ILE A 20 -51.52 12.37 28.71
CA ILE A 20 -51.26 11.06 28.10
C ILE A 20 -51.31 10.01 29.20
N GLU A 21 -52.17 9.03 29.03
CA GLU A 21 -52.23 7.79 29.81
C GLU A 21 -51.65 6.65 28.96
N PHE A 22 -51.13 5.61 29.60
CA PHE A 22 -50.55 4.46 28.90
C PHE A 22 -51.27 3.19 29.34
N ASP A 23 -51.83 2.47 28.36
CA ASP A 23 -52.52 1.20 28.55
C ASP A 23 -51.93 0.19 27.57
N ASN A 24 -50.76 -0.35 27.94
CA ASN A 24 -49.88 -1.14 27.06
C ASN A 24 -50.66 -2.15 26.18
N PRO A 25 -50.53 -2.12 24.84
CA PRO A 25 -49.60 -1.32 24.01
C PRO A 25 -50.11 0.06 23.56
N TYR A 26 -51.27 0.49 24.02
CA TYR A 26 -51.95 1.69 23.52
C TYR A 26 -51.55 2.96 24.29
N HIS A 27 -51.44 4.04 23.51
CA HIS A 27 -51.40 5.40 24.05
C HIS A 27 -52.82 5.92 24.17
N VAL A 28 -53.16 6.48 25.33
CA VAL A 28 -54.48 7.06 25.60
C VAL A 28 -54.32 8.56 25.75
N TRP A 29 -54.69 9.30 24.70
CA TRP A 29 -54.62 10.76 24.66
C TRP A 29 -55.93 11.36 25.16
N VAL A 30 -55.85 12.16 26.22
CA VAL A 30 -57.01 12.78 26.88
C VAL A 30 -57.13 14.24 26.49
N PHE A 31 -58.31 14.62 26.00
CA PHE A 31 -58.67 15.95 25.55
C PHE A 31 -59.85 16.51 26.34
N ASP A 32 -59.91 17.83 26.52
CA ASP A 32 -61.16 18.50 26.88
C ASP A 32 -62.04 18.67 25.63
N ASN A 33 -63.33 18.97 25.84
CA ASN A 33 -64.28 19.11 24.74
C ASN A 33 -63.95 20.27 23.79
N SER A 34 -63.27 21.33 24.26
CA SER A 34 -62.90 22.50 23.46
C SER A 34 -61.67 22.28 22.57
N SER A 35 -60.72 21.48 23.02
CA SER A 35 -59.49 21.14 22.31
C SER A 35 -59.78 20.02 21.31
N TYR A 36 -60.62 19.05 21.70
CA TYR A 36 -61.07 17.99 20.80
C TYR A 36 -61.82 18.52 19.58
N SER A 37 -62.69 19.52 19.72
CA SER A 37 -63.46 20.07 18.59
C SER A 37 -62.59 20.70 17.50
N LYS A 38 -61.37 21.17 17.84
CA LYS A 38 -60.41 21.73 16.86
C LYS A 38 -59.74 20.68 15.99
N ILE A 39 -59.70 19.43 16.47
CA ILE A 39 -58.94 18.31 15.88
C ILE A 39 -59.85 17.14 15.49
N GLU A 40 -61.18 17.29 15.62
CA GLU A 40 -62.15 16.23 15.36
C GLU A 40 -62.09 15.72 13.90
N ASP A 41 -61.89 16.63 12.95
CA ASP A 41 -61.68 16.28 11.54
C ASP A 41 -60.37 15.51 11.34
N ASP A 42 -59.29 15.90 12.01
CA ASP A 42 -57.99 15.22 11.92
C ASP A 42 -58.05 13.82 12.54
N ILE A 43 -58.75 13.64 13.67
CA ILE A 43 -58.97 12.34 14.32
C ILE A 43 -59.81 11.43 13.42
N THR A 44 -60.83 11.97 12.75
CA THR A 44 -61.66 11.19 11.81
C THR A 44 -60.82 10.69 10.63
N ARG A 45 -59.88 11.51 10.13
CA ARG A 45 -58.93 11.08 9.09
C ARG A 45 -57.95 10.02 9.59
N LEU A 46 -57.47 10.13 10.83
CA LEU A 46 -56.61 9.12 11.45
C LEU A 46 -57.35 7.80 11.72
N GLN A 47 -58.66 7.83 11.97
CA GLN A 47 -59.49 6.62 12.14
C GLN A 47 -59.56 5.74 10.88
N GLU A 48 -59.34 6.29 9.69
CA GLU A 48 -59.33 5.53 8.44
C GLU A 48 -58.06 4.65 8.30
N ILE A 49 -57.05 4.86 9.13
CA ILE A 49 -55.77 4.15 9.08
C ILE A 49 -55.83 2.92 10.00
N ALA A 50 -55.97 1.74 9.39
CA ALA A 50 -56.16 0.48 10.10
C ALA A 50 -55.05 0.15 11.12
N CYS A 51 -53.79 0.53 10.85
CA CYS A 51 -52.66 0.20 11.73
C CYS A 51 -52.60 1.02 13.04
N LEU A 52 -53.39 2.10 13.15
CA LEU A 52 -53.45 2.91 14.38
C LEU A 52 -54.42 2.35 15.41
N GLU A 53 -55.29 1.40 15.03
CA GLU A 53 -56.34 0.81 15.90
C GLU A 53 -57.05 1.88 16.76
N LEU A 54 -57.41 3.01 16.12
CA LEU A 54 -57.83 4.20 16.82
C LEU A 54 -59.27 4.08 17.32
N GLU A 55 -59.44 4.08 18.64
CA GLU A 55 -60.74 4.08 19.31
C GLU A 55 -61.01 5.41 20.04
N LYS A 56 -62.24 5.92 19.94
CA LYS A 56 -62.67 7.13 20.64
C LYS A 56 -63.71 6.82 21.70
N THR A 57 -63.46 7.28 22.93
CA THR A 57 -64.39 7.15 24.05
C THR A 57 -64.71 8.52 24.63
N LYS A 58 -65.97 8.95 24.52
CA LYS A 58 -66.44 10.23 25.05
C LYS A 58 -67.07 10.07 26.43
N ARG A 59 -66.61 10.83 27.43
CA ARG A 59 -67.24 10.99 28.75
C ARG A 59 -67.65 12.46 28.93
N ALA A 60 -68.56 12.74 29.87
CA ALA A 60 -69.29 14.02 29.97
C ALA A 60 -68.41 15.30 29.84
N GLU A 61 -67.18 15.29 30.36
CA GLU A 61 -66.27 16.44 30.33
C GLU A 61 -64.96 16.22 29.55
N GLN A 62 -64.69 14.99 29.07
CA GLN A 62 -63.42 14.63 28.44
C GLN A 62 -63.61 13.59 27.33
N THR A 63 -62.80 13.72 26.27
CA THR A 63 -62.71 12.71 25.21
C THR A 63 -61.37 12.00 25.29
N LYS A 64 -61.40 10.66 25.31
CA LYS A 64 -60.21 9.81 25.27
C LYS A 64 -60.06 9.23 23.87
N VAL A 65 -58.86 9.32 23.31
CA VAL A 65 -58.48 8.70 22.05
C VAL A 65 -57.42 7.66 22.37
N THR A 66 -57.75 6.40 22.16
CA THR A 66 -56.84 5.27 22.29
C THR A 66 -56.24 5.00 20.91
N LEU A 67 -54.93 4.92 20.81
CA LEU A 67 -54.24 4.67 19.55
C LEU A 67 -52.97 3.86 19.75
N LEU A 68 -52.66 3.04 18.75
CA LEU A 68 -51.48 2.20 18.70
C LEU A 68 -50.39 2.90 17.89
N LEU A 69 -49.29 3.27 18.55
CA LEU A 69 -48.12 3.87 17.90
C LEU A 69 -47.06 2.79 17.68
N THR A 70 -46.90 2.34 16.44
CA THR A 70 -45.98 1.25 16.10
C THR A 70 -44.84 1.69 15.19
N THR A 71 -43.83 0.82 15.05
CA THR A 71 -42.76 1.01 14.08
C THR A 71 -43.24 0.98 12.62
N ASP A 72 -44.45 0.46 12.34
CA ASP A 72 -45.01 0.41 11.00
C ASP A 72 -45.35 1.82 10.48
N ILE A 73 -45.79 2.72 11.36
CA ILE A 73 -46.04 4.14 11.06
C ILE A 73 -44.79 5.01 11.24
N CYS A 74 -43.61 4.41 11.43
CA CYS A 74 -42.33 5.10 11.69
C CYS A 74 -42.35 5.99 12.95
N TRP A 75 -43.09 5.56 13.98
CA TRP A 75 -43.08 6.17 15.32
C TRP A 75 -42.21 5.32 16.25
N TYR A 76 -41.22 5.94 16.90
CA TYR A 76 -40.23 5.25 17.72
C TYR A 76 -40.14 5.85 19.12
N SER A 77 -40.03 5.00 20.13
CA SER A 77 -39.91 5.45 21.53
C SER A 77 -38.50 5.94 21.87
N SER A 78 -37.49 5.45 21.15
CA SER A 78 -36.08 5.76 21.37
C SER A 78 -35.26 5.67 20.07
N VAL A 79 -34.06 6.25 20.09
CA VAL A 79 -33.08 6.13 18.98
C VAL A 79 -32.66 4.68 18.78
N ASP A 80 -32.55 3.90 19.85
CA ASP A 80 -32.20 2.47 19.79
C ASP A 80 -33.25 1.66 19.04
N ASP A 81 -34.54 1.92 19.27
CA ASP A 81 -35.66 1.28 18.57
C ASP A 81 -35.66 1.64 17.09
N TYR A 82 -35.49 2.93 16.78
CA TYR A 82 -35.35 3.41 15.41
C TYR A 82 -34.17 2.72 14.71
N PHE A 83 -33.02 2.65 15.36
CA PHE A 83 -31.82 2.07 14.77
C PHE A 83 -31.96 0.55 14.57
N LYS A 84 -32.64 -0.14 15.48
CA LYS A 84 -32.99 -1.56 15.30
C LYS A 84 -33.93 -1.76 14.11
N ALA A 85 -34.95 -0.92 13.96
CA ALA A 85 -35.86 -0.97 12.81
C ALA A 85 -35.13 -0.68 11.50
N LEU A 86 -34.22 0.29 11.48
CA LEU A 86 -33.36 0.60 10.33
C LEU A 86 -32.54 -0.62 9.89
N ARG A 87 -31.86 -1.29 10.82
CA ARG A 87 -31.10 -2.52 10.53
C ARG A 87 -31.96 -3.66 9.99
N LEU A 88 -33.15 -3.86 10.56
CA LEU A 88 -34.11 -4.86 10.07
C LEU A 88 -34.61 -4.56 8.66
N ARG A 89 -34.78 -3.28 8.29
CA ARG A 89 -35.14 -2.91 6.92
C ARG A 89 -34.01 -3.17 5.94
N ILE A 90 -32.77 -2.84 6.31
CA ILE A 90 -31.57 -3.14 5.49
C ILE A 90 -31.45 -4.65 5.27
N LYS A 91 -31.56 -5.48 6.32
CA LYS A 91 -31.53 -6.95 6.22
C LYS A 91 -32.57 -7.50 5.22
N ASN A 92 -33.76 -6.89 5.20
CA ASN A 92 -34.88 -7.33 4.36
C ASN A 92 -34.94 -6.62 3.00
N ASN A 93 -33.93 -5.82 2.63
CA ASN A 93 -33.91 -5.01 1.40
C ASN A 93 -35.19 -4.18 1.19
N LYS A 94 -35.71 -3.58 2.27
CA LYS A 94 -36.89 -2.70 2.23
C LYS A 94 -36.47 -1.25 1.95
N GLU A 95 -37.41 -0.45 1.45
CA GLU A 95 -37.22 0.98 1.20
C GLU A 95 -36.79 1.75 2.46
N ASN A 96 -36.06 2.85 2.24
CA ASN A 96 -35.56 3.73 3.29
C ASN A 96 -36.67 4.26 4.21
N ILE A 97 -36.29 4.60 5.45
CA ILE A 97 -37.22 5.24 6.39
C ILE A 97 -37.31 6.73 6.05
N ASP A 98 -38.24 7.07 5.17
CA ASP A 98 -38.60 8.46 4.91
C ASP A 98 -39.71 8.91 5.85
N GLY A 99 -39.46 9.97 6.61
CA GLY A 99 -40.42 10.54 7.55
C GLY A 99 -40.64 9.67 8.79
N PHE A 100 -39.86 9.92 9.83
CA PHE A 100 -39.98 9.25 11.13
C PHE A 100 -40.08 10.24 12.28
N TYR A 101 -40.60 9.78 13.41
CA TYR A 101 -40.64 10.52 14.65
C TYR A 101 -40.03 9.69 15.78
N ILE A 102 -39.23 10.33 16.63
CA ILE A 102 -38.69 9.72 17.84
C ILE A 102 -39.16 10.55 19.03
N GLU A 103 -39.70 9.90 20.05
CA GLU A 103 -40.21 10.58 21.24
C GLU A 103 -39.10 11.36 21.96
N ASN A 104 -39.45 12.54 22.47
CA ASN A 104 -38.57 13.44 23.25
C ASN A 104 -37.36 14.03 22.50
N LEU A 105 -37.29 13.90 21.17
CA LEU A 105 -36.28 14.58 20.35
C LEU A 105 -36.85 15.81 19.65
N GLN A 106 -36.02 16.83 19.53
CA GLN A 106 -36.32 18.03 18.76
C GLN A 106 -36.14 17.79 17.25
N GLN A 107 -36.71 18.67 16.43
CA GLN A 107 -36.65 18.56 14.98
C GLN A 107 -35.21 18.59 14.43
N GLU A 108 -34.33 19.40 15.04
CA GLU A 108 -32.90 19.47 14.68
C GLU A 108 -32.18 18.14 14.94
N GLU A 109 -32.48 17.47 16.06
CA GLU A 109 -31.92 16.16 16.41
C GLU A 109 -32.41 15.07 15.45
N ILE A 110 -33.69 15.11 15.08
CA ILE A 110 -34.27 14.19 14.09
C ILE A 110 -33.61 14.36 12.72
N GLU A 111 -33.33 15.60 12.30
CA GLU A 111 -32.64 15.88 11.03
C GLU A 111 -31.20 15.33 11.05
N SER A 112 -30.47 15.52 12.16
CA SER A 112 -29.13 14.96 12.36
C SER A 112 -29.13 13.42 12.28
N ILE A 113 -30.09 12.78 12.96
CA ILE A 113 -30.27 11.32 12.92
C ILE A 113 -30.61 10.84 11.51
N SER A 114 -31.45 11.58 10.78
CA SER A 114 -31.81 11.26 9.39
C SER A 114 -30.59 11.28 8.47
N ASN A 115 -29.76 12.32 8.58
CA ASN A 115 -28.52 12.43 7.80
C ASN A 115 -27.54 11.31 8.13
N SER A 116 -27.36 11.01 9.41
CA SER A 116 -26.48 9.93 9.85
C SER A 116 -26.99 8.54 9.46
N SER A 117 -28.32 8.37 9.42
CA SER A 117 -28.95 7.14 8.92
C SER A 117 -28.69 6.93 7.44
N LYS A 118 -28.77 7.98 6.62
CA LYS A 118 -28.41 7.91 5.19
C LYS A 118 -26.95 7.50 5.00
N ALA A 119 -26.04 8.09 5.78
CA ALA A 119 -24.63 7.71 5.75
C ALA A 119 -24.41 6.25 6.19
N TYR A 120 -25.09 5.79 7.25
CA TYR A 120 -25.06 4.40 7.70
C TYR A 120 -25.52 3.42 6.61
N ILE A 121 -26.64 3.72 5.94
CA ILE A 121 -27.18 2.92 4.84
C ILE A 121 -26.14 2.83 3.71
N GLN A 122 -25.56 3.97 3.31
CA GLN A 122 -24.52 4.02 2.27
C GLN A 122 -23.29 3.18 2.64
N TRP A 123 -22.84 3.21 3.89
CA TRP A 123 -21.75 2.34 4.35
C TRP A 123 -22.11 0.85 4.27
N CYS A 124 -23.32 0.48 4.69
CA CYS A 124 -23.79 -0.90 4.58
C CYS A 124 -23.86 -1.37 3.12
N GLU A 125 -24.27 -0.48 2.21
CA GLU A 125 -24.22 -0.75 0.77
C GLU A 125 -22.80 -0.91 0.23
N ILE A 126 -21.85 -0.06 0.65
CA ILE A 126 -20.44 -0.20 0.26
C ILE A 126 -19.92 -1.57 0.72
N PHE A 127 -20.07 -1.90 2.00
CA PHE A 127 -19.53 -3.14 2.56
C PHE A 127 -20.20 -4.39 1.98
N SER A 128 -21.51 -4.38 1.75
CA SER A 128 -22.19 -5.49 1.08
C SER A 128 -21.71 -5.68 -0.37
N LYS A 129 -21.37 -4.60 -1.08
CA LYS A 129 -20.85 -4.67 -2.46
C LYS A 129 -19.41 -5.19 -2.57
N ILE A 130 -18.59 -5.07 -1.51
CA ILE A 130 -17.18 -5.51 -1.52
C ILE A 130 -16.92 -6.82 -0.77
N SER A 131 -17.87 -7.26 0.07
CA SER A 131 -17.82 -8.54 0.79
C SER A 131 -18.35 -9.69 -0.07
N ASP A 132 -18.03 -10.93 0.30
CA ASP A 132 -18.57 -12.12 -0.38
C ASP A 132 -19.90 -12.56 0.21
N HIS A 133 -20.07 -12.30 1.52
CA HIS A 133 -21.28 -12.64 2.23
C HIS A 133 -21.55 -11.65 3.36
N VAL A 134 -22.84 -11.46 3.67
CA VAL A 134 -23.30 -10.67 4.80
C VAL A 134 -24.18 -11.56 5.66
N GLU A 135 -23.78 -11.75 6.90
CA GLU A 135 -24.58 -12.42 7.92
C GLU A 135 -25.19 -11.38 8.85
N TYR A 136 -26.39 -11.64 9.36
CA TYR A 136 -27.04 -10.77 10.33
C TYR A 136 -27.30 -11.54 11.60
N ASP A 137 -27.05 -10.93 12.76
CA ASP A 137 -27.45 -11.56 14.02
C ASP A 137 -28.99 -11.73 14.10
N ASP A 138 -29.44 -12.75 14.84
CA ASP A 138 -30.87 -13.06 14.95
C ASP A 138 -31.61 -12.13 15.94
N SER A 139 -30.87 -11.50 16.86
CA SER A 139 -31.46 -10.70 17.94
C SER A 139 -31.73 -9.25 17.56
N ASN A 140 -30.77 -8.59 16.90
CA ASN A 140 -30.74 -7.14 16.70
C ASN A 140 -30.44 -6.70 15.25
N ALA A 141 -30.37 -7.66 14.33
CA ALA A 141 -30.01 -7.51 12.93
C ALA A 141 -28.67 -6.79 12.70
N TRP A 142 -27.67 -7.00 13.54
CA TRP A 142 -26.33 -6.46 13.29
C TRP A 142 -25.64 -7.19 12.13
N PRO A 143 -25.12 -6.48 11.11
CA PRO A 143 -24.44 -7.11 9.99
C PRO A 143 -23.00 -7.51 10.35
N SER A 144 -22.57 -8.64 9.78
CA SER A 144 -21.20 -9.14 9.78
C SER A 144 -20.78 -9.40 8.35
N TYR A 145 -19.72 -8.72 7.92
CA TYR A 145 -19.23 -8.77 6.54
C TYR A 145 -18.09 -9.78 6.42
N ILE A 146 -18.26 -10.78 5.55
CA ILE A 146 -17.33 -11.89 5.39
C ILE A 146 -16.54 -11.70 4.09
N PHE A 147 -15.21 -11.81 4.21
CA PHE A 147 -14.27 -11.68 3.11
C PHE A 147 -13.37 -12.91 3.04
N VAL A 148 -13.41 -13.60 1.90
CA VAL A 148 -12.57 -14.74 1.54
C VAL A 148 -11.45 -14.24 0.62
N MET A 149 -10.22 -14.28 1.11
CA MET A 149 -9.05 -13.78 0.40
C MET A 149 -8.08 -14.93 0.11
N GLU A 150 -7.54 -14.98 -1.11
CA GLU A 150 -6.41 -15.86 -1.41
C GLU A 150 -5.10 -15.19 -0.93
N GLY A 151 -4.51 -15.73 0.13
CA GLY A 151 -3.30 -15.20 0.73
C GLY A 151 -2.03 -15.63 0.01
N GLY A 152 -1.32 -14.67 -0.60
CA GLY A 152 0.11 -14.70 -0.91
C GLY A 152 0.65 -15.94 -1.65
N LYS A 153 1.99 -16.11 -1.61
CA LYS A 153 2.76 -17.12 -2.38
C LYS A 153 2.35 -18.59 -2.12
N SER A 154 1.50 -18.87 -1.11
CA SER A 154 1.09 -20.22 -0.71
C SER A 154 -0.35 -20.59 -1.09
N LYS A 155 -1.13 -19.71 -1.76
CA LYS A 155 -2.54 -19.94 -2.13
C LYS A 155 -3.43 -20.40 -0.96
N LYS A 156 -3.12 -20.01 0.28
CA LYS A 156 -3.97 -20.33 1.43
C LYS A 156 -5.15 -19.37 1.45
N ILE A 157 -6.37 -19.92 1.45
CA ILE A 157 -7.60 -19.15 1.58
C ILE A 157 -7.72 -18.69 3.04
N THR A 158 -7.75 -17.38 3.27
CA THR A 158 -8.03 -16.77 4.58
C THR A 158 -9.43 -16.17 4.57
N THR A 159 -10.19 -16.42 5.64
CA THR A 159 -11.52 -15.83 5.83
C THR A 159 -11.45 -14.79 6.92
N TYR A 160 -11.93 -13.59 6.62
CA TYR A 160 -12.04 -12.46 7.54
C TYR A 160 -13.51 -12.22 7.84
N ASN A 161 -13.87 -12.20 9.12
CA ASN A 161 -15.20 -11.87 9.59
C ASN A 161 -15.15 -10.52 10.31
N LEU A 162 -15.77 -9.49 9.71
CA LEU A 162 -15.78 -8.13 10.24
C LEU A 162 -17.19 -7.79 10.73
N PRO A 163 -17.48 -7.95 12.04
CA PRO A 163 -18.77 -7.62 12.60
C PRO A 163 -18.91 -6.11 12.81
N LEU A 164 -20.09 -5.57 12.52
CA LEU A 164 -20.49 -4.22 12.92
C LEU A 164 -21.32 -4.34 14.19
N LYS A 165 -20.69 -4.53 15.36
CA LYS A 165 -21.36 -4.78 16.64
C LYS A 165 -20.65 -4.08 17.81
N ASN A 166 -21.30 -4.12 18.99
CA ASN A 166 -20.79 -3.52 20.23
C ASN A 166 -20.59 -2.01 20.13
N ILE A 167 -21.68 -1.35 19.75
CA ILE A 167 -21.70 0.03 19.36
C ILE A 167 -22.26 0.88 20.51
N GLU A 168 -21.65 2.04 20.78
CA GLU A 168 -22.13 2.99 21.79
C GLU A 168 -23.55 3.49 21.47
N LYS A 169 -24.33 3.85 22.50
CA LYS A 169 -25.72 4.32 22.33
C LYS A 169 -25.84 5.52 21.40
N ASP A 170 -24.83 6.40 21.39
CA ASP A 170 -24.81 7.61 20.57
C ASP A 170 -24.11 7.41 19.21
N PHE A 171 -23.77 6.16 18.85
CA PHE A 171 -22.99 5.90 17.65
C PHE A 171 -23.61 6.46 16.38
N LEU A 172 -24.94 6.38 16.25
CA LEU A 172 -25.61 6.86 15.06
C LEU A 172 -25.30 8.34 14.83
N ASN A 173 -25.21 9.15 15.89
CA ASN A 173 -24.82 10.56 15.82
C ASN A 173 -23.32 10.79 15.57
N SER A 174 -22.48 9.76 15.74
CA SER A 174 -21.02 9.84 15.55
C SER A 174 -20.56 9.46 14.15
N ILE A 175 -21.46 8.98 13.29
CA ILE A 175 -21.14 8.57 11.91
C ILE A 175 -20.79 9.81 11.10
N ASP A 176 -19.71 9.73 10.33
CA ASP A 176 -19.38 10.77 9.36
C ASP A 176 -20.44 10.82 8.25
N ILE A 177 -21.08 11.98 8.11
CA ILE A 177 -22.20 12.24 7.18
C ILE A 177 -21.71 12.30 5.72
N SER A 178 -20.40 12.33 5.48
CA SER A 178 -19.80 12.27 4.14
C SER A 178 -19.11 10.93 3.88
N PRO A 179 -19.82 9.79 3.80
CA PRO A 179 -19.25 8.62 3.14
C PRO A 179 -18.92 9.05 1.70
N CYS A 180 -17.74 8.69 1.22
CA CYS A 180 -17.33 9.01 -0.14
C CYS A 180 -18.41 8.52 -1.13
N ASP A 181 -18.63 9.26 -2.21
CA ASP A 181 -19.76 9.03 -3.10
C ASP A 181 -19.74 7.59 -3.66
N VAL A 182 -20.73 6.78 -3.24
CA VAL A 182 -20.94 5.39 -3.67
C VAL A 182 -21.02 5.30 -5.19
N SER A 183 -21.48 6.36 -5.86
CA SER A 183 -21.54 6.44 -7.32
C SER A 183 -20.14 6.31 -7.95
N THR A 184 -19.10 6.83 -7.30
CA THR A 184 -17.70 6.73 -7.78
C THR A 184 -17.21 5.29 -7.73
N LEU A 185 -17.64 4.51 -6.73
CA LEU A 185 -17.29 3.09 -6.58
C LEU A 185 -18.11 2.16 -7.48
N THR A 186 -19.29 2.60 -7.93
CA THR A 186 -20.29 1.74 -8.55
C THR A 186 -20.76 2.20 -9.93
N SER A 187 -20.21 3.31 -10.44
CA SER A 187 -20.37 3.72 -11.82
C SER A 187 -20.06 2.54 -12.73
N VAL A 188 -20.95 2.27 -13.69
CA VAL A 188 -20.82 1.15 -14.64
C VAL A 188 -19.77 1.52 -15.68
N ASP A 189 -18.53 1.64 -15.24
CA ASP A 189 -17.36 1.78 -16.10
C ASP A 189 -16.49 0.53 -16.03
N LEU A 190 -15.56 0.45 -16.98
CA LEU A 190 -14.64 -0.66 -17.16
C LEU A 190 -13.80 -0.96 -15.91
N HIS A 191 -13.65 -0.01 -14.99
CA HIS A 191 -12.78 -0.11 -13.81
C HIS A 191 -13.56 -0.32 -12.50
N SER A 192 -14.87 -0.46 -12.57
CA SER A 192 -15.75 -0.59 -11.39
C SER A 192 -15.50 -1.87 -10.59
N TYR A 193 -15.13 -2.96 -11.27
CA TYR A 193 -14.76 -4.22 -10.63
C TYR A 193 -13.42 -4.08 -9.87
N GLU A 194 -12.46 -3.42 -10.50
CA GLU A 194 -11.12 -3.18 -9.99
C GLU A 194 -11.15 -2.26 -8.77
N ARG A 195 -11.95 -1.18 -8.81
CA ARG A 195 -12.15 -0.30 -7.64
C ARG A 195 -12.66 -1.07 -6.43
N LYS A 196 -13.63 -1.99 -6.62
CA LYS A 196 -14.14 -2.84 -5.53
C LYS A 196 -13.06 -3.75 -4.96
N LEU A 197 -12.26 -4.40 -5.82
CA LEU A 197 -11.18 -5.28 -5.37
C LEU A 197 -10.09 -4.54 -4.61
N VAL A 198 -9.74 -3.34 -5.05
CA VAL A 198 -8.75 -2.51 -4.37
C VAL A 198 -9.29 -2.01 -3.03
N LEU A 199 -10.52 -1.49 -2.99
CA LEU A 199 -11.16 -1.05 -1.74
C LEU A 199 -11.25 -2.19 -0.73
N ARG A 200 -11.66 -3.38 -1.19
CA ARG A 200 -11.67 -4.61 -0.41
C ARG A 200 -10.29 -4.92 0.18
N SER A 201 -9.25 -4.87 -0.64
CA SER A 201 -7.89 -5.17 -0.19
C SER A 201 -7.38 -4.14 0.82
N SER A 202 -7.62 -2.86 0.59
CA SER A 202 -7.27 -1.77 1.51
C SER A 202 -8.00 -1.88 2.85
N LEU A 203 -9.27 -2.26 2.84
CA LEU A 203 -10.03 -2.48 4.08
C LEU A 203 -9.44 -3.62 4.91
N ILE A 204 -9.08 -4.74 4.26
CA ILE A 204 -8.49 -5.90 4.93
C ILE A 204 -7.06 -5.60 5.43
N GLU A 205 -6.30 -4.78 4.70
CA GLU A 205 -4.99 -4.27 5.15
C GLU A 205 -5.13 -3.47 6.45
N LEU A 206 -6.02 -2.48 6.49
CA LEU A 206 -6.32 -1.73 7.71
C LEU A 206 -6.86 -2.60 8.83
N TYR A 207 -7.70 -3.58 8.50
CA TYR A 207 -8.21 -4.53 9.48
C TYR A 207 -7.06 -5.30 10.11
N ASN A 208 -6.11 -5.80 9.32
CA ASN A 208 -4.95 -6.55 9.82
C ASN A 208 -4.06 -5.71 10.75
N ASP A 209 -3.88 -4.43 10.43
CA ASP A 209 -3.09 -3.48 11.23
C ASP A 209 -3.80 -2.98 12.51
N SER A 210 -5.13 -3.13 12.60
CA SER A 210 -5.88 -2.72 13.79
C SER A 210 -5.66 -3.68 14.97
N ASN A 211 -5.45 -3.14 16.17
CA ASN A 211 -5.42 -3.95 17.41
C ASN A 211 -6.84 -4.34 17.88
N ASP A 212 -7.84 -3.48 17.65
CA ASP A 212 -9.22 -3.77 17.96
C ASP A 212 -9.95 -4.24 16.69
N LYS A 213 -10.25 -5.54 16.65
CA LYS A 213 -10.96 -6.16 15.53
C LYS A 213 -12.48 -6.04 15.66
N ILE A 214 -13.00 -5.85 16.87
CA ILE A 214 -14.45 -5.88 17.14
C ILE A 214 -15.06 -4.53 16.80
N SER A 215 -14.43 -3.42 17.20
CA SER A 215 -14.90 -2.06 16.91
C SER A 215 -14.33 -1.47 15.61
N PHE A 216 -13.60 -2.27 14.83
CA PHE A 216 -12.91 -1.80 13.63
C PHE A 216 -13.86 -1.12 12.64
N LEU A 217 -14.95 -1.78 12.26
CA LEU A 217 -15.88 -1.19 11.29
C LEU A 217 -16.56 0.06 11.86
N SER A 218 -16.96 0.07 13.13
CA SER A 218 -17.51 1.29 13.76
C SER A 218 -16.53 2.45 13.71
N SER A 219 -15.22 2.20 13.92
CA SER A 219 -14.19 3.24 13.82
C SER A 219 -14.03 3.80 12.40
N ILE A 220 -14.24 2.96 11.37
CA ILE A 220 -14.22 3.39 9.97
C ILE A 220 -15.43 4.28 9.66
N LEU A 221 -16.62 3.95 10.17
CA LEU A 221 -17.82 4.80 9.97
C LEU A 221 -17.67 6.18 10.64
N GLN A 222 -16.96 6.26 11.76
CA GLN A 222 -16.68 7.51 12.47
C GLN A 222 -15.56 8.34 11.84
N SER A 223 -14.54 7.67 11.28
CA SER A 223 -13.39 8.35 10.66
C SER A 223 -12.94 7.63 9.39
N PRO A 224 -13.62 7.87 8.26
CA PRO A 224 -13.41 7.10 7.04
C PRO A 224 -12.17 7.53 6.26
N LYS A 225 -11.61 8.71 6.57
CA LYS A 225 -10.47 9.31 5.86
C LYS A 225 -9.30 8.34 5.66
N LYS A 226 -8.94 7.58 6.70
CA LYS A 226 -7.82 6.64 6.64
C LYS A 226 -8.04 5.53 5.60
N LEU A 227 -9.27 5.04 5.45
CA LEU A 227 -9.62 4.06 4.43
C LEU A 227 -9.54 4.67 3.03
N TRP A 228 -10.05 5.88 2.85
CA TRP A 228 -10.04 6.57 1.55
C TRP A 228 -8.64 6.94 1.08
N ASP A 229 -7.78 7.42 1.98
CA ASP A 229 -6.39 7.74 1.66
C ASP A 229 -5.65 6.47 1.19
N LEU A 230 -5.81 5.35 1.91
CA LEU A 230 -5.18 4.08 1.54
C LEU A 230 -5.78 3.48 0.25
N PHE A 231 -7.10 3.56 0.08
CA PHE A 231 -7.77 3.14 -1.15
C PHE A 231 -7.25 3.91 -2.36
N SER A 232 -7.15 5.24 -2.26
CA SER A 232 -6.70 6.10 -3.36
C SER A 232 -5.28 5.72 -3.80
N ILE A 233 -4.37 5.58 -2.84
CA ILE A 233 -2.97 5.16 -3.11
C ILE A 233 -2.94 3.75 -3.75
N ASN A 234 -3.66 2.80 -3.19
CA ASN A 234 -3.65 1.42 -3.70
C ASN A 234 -4.30 1.33 -5.09
N TYR A 235 -5.30 2.16 -5.38
CA TYR A 235 -5.98 2.17 -6.68
C TYR A 235 -5.11 2.82 -7.76
N GLU A 236 -4.43 3.91 -7.42
CA GLU A 236 -3.42 4.54 -8.28
C GLU A 236 -2.29 3.55 -8.63
N ILE A 237 -1.78 2.80 -7.65
CA ILE A 237 -0.80 1.73 -7.89
C ILE A 237 -1.39 0.63 -8.79
N TYR A 238 -2.66 0.28 -8.60
CA TYR A 238 -3.32 -0.75 -9.40
C TYR A 238 -3.47 -0.33 -10.86
N ILE A 239 -3.96 0.89 -11.12
CA ILE A 239 -4.14 1.43 -12.48
C ILE A 239 -2.78 1.57 -13.19
N ASN A 240 -1.75 2.00 -12.46
CA ASN A 240 -0.42 2.13 -13.01
C ASN A 240 0.39 0.83 -13.01
N LYS A 241 -0.17 -0.30 -12.55
CA LYS A 241 0.55 -1.57 -12.40
C LYS A 241 1.23 -2.02 -13.70
N TYR A 242 0.60 -1.81 -14.84
CA TYR A 242 1.19 -2.16 -16.14
C TYR A 242 2.38 -1.25 -16.48
N SER A 243 2.22 0.06 -16.34
CA SER A 243 3.29 1.05 -16.53
C SER A 243 4.46 0.79 -15.59
N ILE A 244 4.18 0.56 -14.30
CA ILE A 244 5.16 0.22 -13.27
C ILE A 244 5.89 -1.08 -13.61
N ASN A 245 5.18 -2.15 -13.97
CA ASN A 245 5.81 -3.42 -14.31
C ASN A 245 6.68 -3.33 -15.57
N LYS A 246 6.25 -2.54 -16.56
CA LYS A 246 7.05 -2.26 -17.75
C LYS A 246 8.35 -1.52 -17.38
N ILE A 247 8.25 -0.48 -16.54
CA ILE A 247 9.42 0.29 -16.06
C ILE A 247 10.35 -0.60 -15.24
N ILE A 248 9.83 -1.44 -14.34
CA ILE A 248 10.62 -2.41 -13.57
C ILE A 248 11.40 -3.30 -14.52
N HIS A 249 10.73 -3.90 -15.51
CA HIS A 249 11.37 -4.79 -16.46
C HIS A 249 12.49 -4.09 -17.26
N GLU A 250 12.25 -2.85 -17.68
CA GLU A 250 13.22 -2.04 -18.42
C GLU A 250 14.43 -1.67 -17.56
N VAL A 251 14.21 -1.26 -16.30
CA VAL A 251 15.26 -1.02 -15.31
C VAL A 251 16.09 -2.28 -15.04
N GLU A 252 15.43 -3.43 -14.88
CA GLU A 252 16.12 -4.70 -14.65
C GLU A 252 16.95 -5.14 -15.86
N THR A 253 16.41 -4.95 -17.07
CA THR A 253 17.10 -5.27 -18.33
C THR A 253 18.38 -4.45 -18.48
N GLN A 254 18.31 -3.14 -18.25
CA GLN A 254 19.48 -2.26 -18.31
C GLN A 254 20.51 -2.60 -17.24
N LYS A 255 20.07 -2.85 -16.01
CA LYS A 255 20.95 -3.31 -14.93
C LYS A 255 21.71 -4.57 -15.36
N LEU A 256 21.02 -5.55 -15.93
CA LEU A 256 21.65 -6.79 -16.40
C LEU A 256 22.65 -6.53 -17.54
N ASP A 257 22.34 -5.66 -18.49
CA ASP A 257 23.27 -5.28 -19.56
C ASP A 257 24.55 -4.63 -19.00
N PHE A 258 24.42 -3.69 -18.07
CA PHE A 258 25.58 -3.07 -17.42
C PHE A 258 26.40 -4.06 -16.60
N LEU A 259 25.75 -5.00 -15.91
CA LEU A 259 26.43 -6.06 -15.18
C LEU A 259 27.17 -7.02 -16.11
N SER A 260 26.60 -7.32 -17.27
CA SER A 260 27.25 -8.12 -18.31
C SER A 260 28.52 -7.44 -18.82
N LYS A 261 28.42 -6.15 -19.18
CA LYS A 261 29.56 -5.31 -19.62
C LYS A 261 30.67 -5.21 -18.58
N LEU A 262 30.30 -5.02 -17.30
CA LEU A 262 31.24 -5.01 -16.19
C LEU A 262 31.94 -6.36 -16.05
N ASN A 263 31.20 -7.46 -16.12
CA ASN A 263 31.76 -8.80 -15.96
C ASN A 263 32.68 -9.18 -17.14
N SER A 264 32.30 -8.85 -18.38
CA SER A 264 33.14 -9.09 -19.56
C SER A 264 34.46 -8.32 -19.49
N LEU A 265 34.41 -7.06 -19.04
CA LEU A 265 35.60 -6.23 -18.85
C LEU A 265 36.55 -6.85 -17.81
N VAL A 266 36.03 -7.29 -16.66
CA VAL A 266 36.85 -7.96 -15.63
C VAL A 266 37.44 -9.26 -16.16
N GLN A 267 36.64 -10.11 -16.82
CA GLN A 267 37.11 -11.39 -17.37
C GLN A 267 38.22 -11.19 -18.42
N GLU A 268 38.08 -10.22 -19.31
CA GLU A 268 39.09 -9.90 -20.33
C GLU A 268 40.45 -9.59 -19.69
N HIS A 269 40.45 -8.79 -18.61
CA HIS A 269 41.69 -8.42 -17.91
C HIS A 269 42.21 -9.53 -16.99
N GLN A 270 41.36 -10.38 -16.43
CA GLN A 270 41.76 -11.55 -15.66
C GLN A 270 42.53 -12.55 -16.53
N THR A 271 42.03 -12.87 -17.73
CA THR A 271 42.69 -13.80 -18.67
C THR A 271 44.04 -13.25 -19.15
N LYS A 272 44.12 -11.95 -19.46
CA LYS A 272 45.39 -11.29 -19.86
C LYS A 272 46.41 -11.29 -18.72
N SER A 273 45.98 -11.05 -17.49
CA SER A 273 46.85 -11.05 -16.31
C SER A 273 47.39 -12.45 -15.99
N LEU A 274 46.55 -13.50 -16.09
CA LEU A 274 46.95 -14.90 -15.84
C LEU A 274 47.97 -15.43 -16.87
N SER A 275 47.99 -14.83 -18.06
CA SER A 275 48.94 -15.21 -19.12
C SER A 275 50.39 -14.82 -18.78
N ILE A 276 50.60 -13.79 -17.95
CA ILE A 276 51.95 -13.33 -17.55
C ILE A 276 52.68 -14.41 -16.72
N PRO A 277 52.12 -14.95 -15.62
CA PRO A 277 52.68 -16.09 -14.90
C PRO A 277 52.90 -17.35 -15.76
N ALA A 278 52.02 -17.62 -16.72
CA ALA A 278 52.16 -18.79 -17.60
C ALA A 278 53.40 -18.67 -18.52
N VAL A 279 53.61 -17.48 -19.09
CA VAL A 279 54.82 -17.17 -19.89
C VAL A 279 56.06 -17.23 -19.01
N LEU A 280 56.01 -16.68 -17.80
CA LEU A 280 57.08 -16.75 -16.79
C LEU A 280 57.56 -18.19 -16.54
N VAL A 281 56.63 -19.08 -16.17
CA VAL A 281 56.92 -20.49 -15.90
C VAL A 281 57.46 -21.19 -17.15
N SER A 282 56.87 -20.92 -18.32
CA SER A 282 57.31 -21.52 -19.59
C SER A 282 58.75 -21.13 -19.93
N THR A 283 59.13 -19.88 -19.68
CA THR A 283 60.50 -19.40 -19.91
C THR A 283 61.51 -19.98 -18.91
N ALA A 284 61.12 -20.21 -17.65
CA ALA A 284 62.01 -20.77 -16.63
C ALA A 284 62.41 -22.24 -16.87
N ILE A 285 61.58 -23.01 -17.61
CA ILE A 285 61.80 -24.45 -17.85
C ILE A 285 62.79 -24.70 -19.00
N ILE A 286 63.00 -23.73 -19.88
CA ILE A 286 63.90 -23.87 -21.04
C ILE A 286 65.36 -23.83 -20.55
N LYS A 287 66.15 -24.88 -20.82
CA LYS A 287 67.58 -24.96 -20.46
C LYS A 287 68.47 -24.34 -21.55
N GLY A 288 69.51 -23.59 -21.18
CA GLY A 288 70.58 -23.16 -22.10
C GLY A 288 70.52 -21.71 -22.61
N TRP A 289 70.20 -20.75 -21.74
CA TRP A 289 70.02 -19.36 -22.16
C TRP A 289 71.33 -18.61 -22.36
N THR A 290 71.40 -17.84 -23.44
CA THR A 290 72.43 -16.79 -23.61
C THR A 290 72.02 -15.53 -22.83
N PRO A 291 72.97 -14.76 -22.27
CA PRO A 291 72.69 -13.51 -21.57
C PRO A 291 71.82 -12.52 -22.36
N SER A 292 72.02 -12.46 -23.68
CA SER A 292 71.25 -11.61 -24.59
C SER A 292 69.79 -12.07 -24.75
N GLY A 293 69.54 -13.37 -24.82
CA GLY A 293 68.18 -13.93 -24.90
C GLY A 293 67.39 -13.68 -23.62
N LEU A 294 68.04 -13.77 -22.46
CA LEU A 294 67.41 -13.52 -21.17
C LEU A 294 67.05 -12.04 -20.98
N LEU A 295 67.93 -11.13 -21.41
CA LEU A 295 67.68 -9.69 -21.40
C LEU A 295 66.53 -9.29 -22.34
N LEU A 296 66.44 -9.88 -23.53
CA LEU A 296 65.34 -9.64 -24.46
C LEU A 296 63.99 -10.03 -23.86
N ILE A 297 63.93 -11.16 -23.18
CA ILE A 297 62.71 -11.66 -22.54
C ILE A 297 62.33 -10.84 -21.30
N PHE A 298 63.33 -10.35 -20.55
CA PHE A 298 63.09 -9.39 -19.47
C PHE A 298 62.43 -8.09 -19.99
N ILE A 299 62.94 -7.53 -21.09
CA ILE A 299 62.34 -6.33 -21.71
C ILE A 299 60.92 -6.61 -22.24
N ALA A 300 60.73 -7.73 -22.94
CA ALA A 300 59.41 -8.13 -23.46
C ALA A 300 58.38 -8.30 -22.33
N MET A 301 58.82 -8.82 -21.18
CA MET A 301 57.96 -8.99 -20.01
C MET A 301 57.60 -7.67 -19.34
N LEU A 302 58.56 -6.74 -19.19
CA LEU A 302 58.29 -5.41 -18.67
C LEU A 302 57.29 -4.66 -19.55
N LEU A 303 57.43 -4.77 -20.88
CA LEU A 303 56.51 -4.18 -21.84
C LEU A 303 55.11 -4.80 -21.71
N THR A 304 55.02 -6.13 -21.60
CA THR A 304 53.75 -6.84 -21.40
C THR A 304 53.08 -6.42 -20.08
N CYS A 305 53.83 -6.29 -19.00
CA CYS A 305 53.32 -5.81 -17.71
C CYS A 305 52.84 -4.36 -17.80
N ALA A 306 53.57 -3.49 -18.48
CA ALA A 306 53.15 -2.11 -18.70
C ALA A 306 51.81 -2.03 -19.46
N VAL A 307 51.65 -2.84 -20.52
CA VAL A 307 50.39 -2.92 -21.27
C VAL A 307 49.25 -3.45 -20.41
N VAL A 308 49.49 -4.46 -19.57
CA VAL A 308 48.45 -4.99 -18.66
C VAL A 308 48.08 -3.98 -17.57
N ILE A 309 49.03 -3.25 -16.99
CA ILE A 309 48.76 -2.19 -16.00
C ILE A 309 47.98 -1.04 -16.64
N LEU A 310 48.36 -0.60 -17.84
CA LEU A 310 47.59 0.40 -18.60
C LEU A 310 46.17 -0.11 -18.90
N GLY A 311 46.04 -1.39 -19.26
CA GLY A 311 44.75 -2.06 -19.46
C GLY A 311 43.89 -2.06 -18.19
N ILE A 312 44.45 -2.41 -17.03
CA ILE A 312 43.72 -2.39 -15.74
C ILE A 312 43.26 -0.98 -15.38
N ARG A 313 44.10 0.04 -15.62
CA ARG A 313 43.72 1.45 -15.41
C ARG A 313 42.60 1.87 -16.34
N ASN A 314 42.69 1.51 -17.62
CA ASN A 314 41.63 1.77 -18.59
C ASN A 314 40.32 1.05 -18.22
N ALA A 315 40.41 -0.17 -17.69
CA ALA A 315 39.26 -0.91 -17.20
C ALA A 315 38.60 -0.20 -16.00
N ARG A 316 39.38 0.31 -15.05
CA ARG A 316 38.83 1.11 -13.93
C ARG A 316 38.10 2.36 -14.42
N ASN A 317 38.65 3.07 -15.39
CA ASN A 317 37.99 4.24 -15.99
C ASN A 317 36.70 3.82 -16.70
N SER A 318 36.76 2.76 -17.51
CA SER A 318 35.58 2.21 -18.19
C SER A 318 34.48 1.76 -17.23
N LEU A 319 34.83 1.20 -16.06
CA LEU A 319 33.87 0.86 -15.00
C LEU A 319 33.22 2.12 -14.38
N ALA A 320 33.98 3.21 -14.25
CA ALA A 320 33.43 4.48 -13.79
C ALA A 320 32.43 5.05 -14.81
N ASP A 321 32.81 5.06 -16.08
CA ASP A 321 31.97 5.55 -17.18
C ASP A 321 30.69 4.73 -17.35
N ILE A 322 30.77 3.39 -17.23
CA ILE A 322 29.60 2.50 -17.27
C ILE A 322 28.61 2.83 -16.14
N ILE A 323 29.12 3.10 -14.93
CA ILE A 323 28.26 3.39 -13.78
C ILE A 323 27.68 4.80 -13.85
N GLU A 324 28.46 5.78 -14.32
CA GLU A 324 27.97 7.13 -14.54
C GLU A 324 26.90 7.17 -15.63
N SER A 325 27.17 6.52 -16.77
CA SER A 325 26.19 6.35 -17.85
C SER A 325 24.94 5.63 -17.36
N SER A 326 25.10 4.54 -16.61
CA SER A 326 23.97 3.80 -16.03
C SER A 326 23.14 4.67 -15.11
N ASN A 327 23.77 5.40 -14.19
CA ASN A 327 23.09 6.31 -13.27
C ASN A 327 22.33 7.41 -14.03
N LYS A 328 22.96 8.02 -15.04
CA LYS A 328 22.33 9.07 -15.85
C LYS A 328 21.13 8.54 -16.62
N THR A 329 21.27 7.38 -17.26
CA THR A 329 20.19 6.70 -17.99
C THR A 329 19.04 6.35 -17.05
N MET A 330 19.32 5.75 -15.89
CA MET A 330 18.34 5.41 -14.86
C MET A 330 17.57 6.63 -14.30
N VAL A 331 18.26 7.76 -14.12
CA VAL A 331 17.65 9.04 -13.71
C VAL A 331 16.77 9.62 -14.82
N LEU A 332 17.19 9.54 -16.08
CA LEU A 332 16.37 9.97 -17.22
C LEU A 332 15.11 9.11 -17.35
N PHE A 333 15.23 7.79 -17.23
CA PHE A 333 14.08 6.89 -17.20
C PHE A 333 13.11 7.24 -16.08
N THR A 334 13.62 7.57 -14.91
CA THR A 334 12.79 8.02 -13.79
C THR A 334 12.08 9.32 -14.17
N LYS A 335 12.80 10.32 -14.68
CA LYS A 335 12.23 11.62 -15.05
C LYS A 335 11.19 11.53 -16.17
N GLU A 336 11.39 10.65 -17.15
CA GLU A 336 10.47 10.46 -18.28
C GLU A 336 9.19 9.69 -17.90
N ASN A 337 9.22 8.94 -16.80
CA ASN A 337 8.10 8.11 -16.35
C ASN A 337 7.48 8.59 -15.02
N VAL A 338 7.90 9.75 -14.53
CA VAL A 338 7.33 10.42 -13.35
C VAL A 338 6.22 11.35 -13.80
N ASP A 339 5.03 11.17 -13.25
CA ASP A 339 3.92 12.10 -13.37
C ASP A 339 3.84 12.93 -12.07
N GLU A 340 3.89 14.25 -12.17
CA GLU A 340 3.80 15.16 -11.01
C GLU A 340 2.46 15.04 -10.27
N ASN A 341 1.42 14.52 -10.93
CA ASN A 341 0.12 14.30 -10.33
C ASN A 341 0.00 12.94 -9.61
N ASP A 342 0.96 12.03 -9.81
CA ASP A 342 0.96 10.67 -9.25
C ASP A 342 2.15 10.46 -8.31
N ALA A 343 1.93 10.84 -7.04
CA ALA A 343 2.96 10.78 -6.01
C ALA A 343 3.36 9.33 -5.65
N ALA A 344 2.44 8.37 -5.77
CA ALA A 344 2.68 6.97 -5.42
C ALA A 344 3.55 6.26 -6.48
N LEU A 345 3.25 6.48 -7.76
CA LEU A 345 4.06 6.05 -8.91
C LEU A 345 5.47 6.60 -8.81
N THR A 346 5.57 7.92 -8.59
CA THR A 346 6.84 8.64 -8.46
C THR A 346 7.69 8.06 -7.32
N LYS A 347 7.10 7.83 -6.15
CA LYS A 347 7.81 7.26 -4.99
C LYS A 347 8.34 5.86 -5.28
N LYS A 348 7.53 5.00 -5.94
CA LYS A 348 7.89 3.61 -6.21
C LYS A 348 8.97 3.50 -7.29
N ILE A 349 8.85 4.27 -8.37
CA ILE A 349 9.89 4.35 -9.42
C ILE A 349 11.21 4.81 -8.81
N ASN A 350 11.21 5.90 -8.02
CA ASN A 350 12.40 6.41 -7.34
C ASN A 350 13.07 5.34 -6.47
N GLN A 351 12.29 4.58 -5.70
CA GLN A 351 12.83 3.52 -4.84
C GLN A 351 13.50 2.40 -5.66
N ILE A 352 12.86 1.92 -6.72
CA ILE A 352 13.37 0.83 -7.57
C ILE A 352 14.64 1.26 -8.30
N THR A 353 14.64 2.47 -8.88
CA THR A 353 15.81 3.06 -9.54
C THR A 353 16.98 3.19 -8.57
N THR A 354 16.71 3.67 -7.34
CA THR A 354 17.74 3.84 -6.31
C THR A 354 18.37 2.50 -5.91
N ASP A 355 17.56 1.46 -5.66
CA ASP A 355 18.04 0.11 -5.33
C ASP A 355 18.86 -0.51 -6.49
N ALA A 356 18.44 -0.30 -7.74
CA ALA A 356 19.19 -0.75 -8.91
C ALA A 356 20.58 -0.09 -9.00
N VAL A 357 20.63 1.24 -8.82
CA VAL A 357 21.89 2.01 -8.81
C VAL A 357 22.78 1.60 -7.62
N GLU A 358 22.22 1.35 -6.44
CA GLU A 358 22.97 0.91 -5.28
C GLU A 358 23.62 -0.47 -5.50
N LYS A 359 22.86 -1.44 -6.03
CA LYS A 359 23.39 -2.77 -6.38
C LYS A 359 24.51 -2.69 -7.42
N LEU A 360 24.39 -1.80 -8.40
CA LEU A 360 25.45 -1.53 -9.38
C LEU A 360 26.71 -0.96 -8.73
N LYS A 361 26.58 -0.01 -7.79
CA LYS A 361 27.71 0.54 -7.03
C LYS A 361 28.40 -0.53 -6.18
N ILE A 362 27.64 -1.42 -5.54
CA ILE A 362 28.20 -2.55 -4.76
C ILE A 362 29.02 -3.47 -5.67
N LYS A 363 28.48 -3.85 -6.84
CA LYS A 363 29.20 -4.69 -7.80
C LYS A 363 30.41 -3.99 -8.42
N LYS A 364 30.35 -2.69 -8.70
CA LYS A 364 31.52 -1.87 -9.09
C LYS A 364 32.64 -2.01 -8.07
N ARG A 365 32.34 -1.79 -6.79
CA ARG A 365 33.33 -1.89 -5.70
C ARG A 365 33.94 -3.29 -5.63
N SER A 366 33.15 -4.34 -5.89
CA SER A 366 33.67 -5.71 -5.99
C SER A 366 34.61 -5.89 -7.19
N ALA A 367 34.26 -5.35 -8.36
CA ALA A 367 35.10 -5.41 -9.56
C ALA A 367 36.42 -4.64 -9.41
N GLU A 368 36.38 -3.45 -8.80
CA GLU A 368 37.58 -2.68 -8.47
C GLU A 368 38.51 -3.45 -7.53
N LYS A 369 37.96 -4.12 -6.50
CA LYS A 369 38.74 -5.00 -5.62
C LYS A 369 39.43 -6.10 -6.41
N THR A 370 38.72 -6.78 -7.31
CA THR A 370 39.29 -7.82 -8.17
C THR A 370 40.42 -7.28 -9.05
N LEU A 371 40.23 -6.10 -9.68
CA LEU A 371 41.26 -5.45 -10.48
C LEU A 371 42.49 -5.05 -9.64
N THR A 372 42.31 -4.59 -8.41
CA THR A 372 43.42 -4.30 -7.47
C THR A 372 44.19 -5.55 -7.07
N ILE A 373 43.50 -6.67 -6.85
CA ILE A 373 44.16 -7.96 -6.59
C ILE A 373 44.97 -8.39 -7.81
N LEU A 374 44.41 -8.27 -9.02
CA LEU A 374 45.11 -8.58 -10.27
C LEU A 374 46.35 -7.69 -10.48
N GLU A 375 46.26 -6.39 -10.21
CA GLU A 375 47.39 -5.47 -10.24
C GLU A 375 48.49 -5.91 -9.25
N GLY A 376 48.12 -6.27 -8.01
CA GLY A 376 49.05 -6.79 -7.01
C GLY A 376 49.73 -8.10 -7.43
N LEU A 377 49.01 -9.02 -8.08
CA LEU A 377 49.57 -10.27 -8.61
C LEU A 377 50.59 -10.01 -9.72
N VAL A 378 50.34 -9.04 -10.60
CA VAL A 378 51.31 -8.64 -11.64
C VAL A 378 52.58 -8.08 -11.00
N PHE A 379 52.46 -7.18 -10.02
CA PHE A 379 53.62 -6.64 -9.30
C PHE A 379 54.43 -7.72 -8.58
N PHE A 380 53.76 -8.65 -7.91
CA PHE A 380 54.40 -9.78 -7.26
C PHE A 380 55.14 -10.66 -8.28
N GLY A 381 54.51 -10.98 -9.41
CA GLY A 381 55.12 -11.77 -10.49
C GLY A 381 56.39 -11.12 -11.07
N VAL A 382 56.34 -9.80 -11.32
CA VAL A 382 57.51 -9.03 -11.79
C VAL A 382 58.63 -9.03 -10.76
N SER A 383 58.30 -8.90 -9.46
CA SER A 383 59.29 -8.93 -8.38
C SER A 383 60.01 -10.27 -8.30
N VAL A 384 59.24 -11.38 -8.32
CA VAL A 384 59.79 -12.74 -8.34
C VAL A 384 60.68 -12.97 -9.56
N TRP A 385 60.24 -12.50 -10.74
CA TRP A 385 61.04 -12.63 -11.96
C TRP A 385 62.33 -11.83 -11.91
N THR A 386 62.27 -10.58 -11.43
CA THR A 386 63.44 -9.74 -11.28
C THR A 386 64.45 -10.39 -10.34
N MET A 387 63.98 -10.98 -9.22
CA MET A 387 64.81 -11.74 -8.29
C MET A 387 65.44 -12.99 -8.94
N PHE A 388 64.68 -13.72 -9.77
CA PHE A 388 65.19 -14.87 -10.53
C PHE A 388 66.28 -14.48 -11.54
N VAL A 389 66.06 -13.40 -12.31
CA VAL A 389 67.05 -12.87 -13.25
C VAL A 389 68.33 -12.45 -12.52
N LEU A 390 68.21 -11.72 -11.40
CA LEU A 390 69.35 -11.33 -10.57
C LEU A 390 70.11 -12.55 -10.00
N TYR A 391 69.40 -13.61 -9.65
CA TYR A 391 70.02 -14.85 -9.17
C TYR A 391 70.80 -15.57 -10.28
N GLN A 392 70.24 -15.68 -11.48
CA GLN A 392 70.92 -16.28 -12.65
C GLN A 392 72.20 -15.52 -13.03
N PHE A 393 72.18 -14.19 -12.97
CA PHE A 393 73.36 -13.36 -13.27
C PHE A 393 74.25 -13.08 -12.06
N LYS A 394 74.02 -13.73 -10.91
CA LYS A 394 74.77 -13.47 -9.69
C LYS A 394 76.28 -13.60 -9.93
N ASP A 395 76.71 -14.66 -10.60
CA ASP A 395 78.14 -14.95 -10.79
C ASP A 395 78.79 -13.97 -11.80
N ASP A 396 78.08 -13.59 -12.88
CA ASP A 396 78.53 -12.58 -13.85
C ASP A 396 78.59 -11.17 -13.24
N ILE A 397 77.62 -10.82 -12.41
CA ILE A 397 77.56 -9.53 -11.72
C ILE A 397 78.68 -9.44 -10.68
N ILE A 398 78.88 -10.50 -9.88
CA ILE A 398 79.97 -10.56 -8.90
C ILE A 398 81.32 -10.53 -9.59
N SER A 399 81.50 -11.27 -10.69
CA SER A 399 82.71 -11.23 -11.52
C SER A 399 83.05 -9.82 -12.01
N LYS A 400 82.08 -9.12 -12.62
CA LYS A 400 82.28 -7.74 -13.11
C LYS A 400 82.50 -6.75 -11.97
N ALA A 401 81.79 -6.89 -10.85
CA ALA A 401 81.98 -6.05 -9.67
C ALA A 401 83.38 -6.23 -9.07
N LEU A 402 83.88 -7.48 -8.98
CA LEU A 402 85.23 -7.77 -8.51
C LEU A 402 86.28 -7.17 -9.46
N THR A 403 86.07 -7.30 -10.78
CA THR A 403 86.97 -6.74 -11.80
C THR A 403 87.03 -5.21 -11.74
N ILE A 404 85.89 -4.55 -11.49
CA ILE A 404 85.82 -3.09 -11.30
C ILE A 404 86.53 -2.69 -10.01
N ILE A 405 86.29 -3.37 -8.89
CA ILE A 405 86.97 -3.12 -7.61
C ILE A 405 88.49 -3.28 -7.75
N GLN A 406 88.93 -4.29 -8.50
CA GLN A 406 90.35 -4.55 -8.75
C GLN A 406 90.97 -3.48 -9.64
N SER A 407 90.28 -3.05 -10.70
CA SER A 407 90.72 -1.93 -11.55
C SER A 407 90.78 -0.59 -10.81
N VAL A 408 89.89 -0.37 -9.83
CA VAL A 408 89.91 0.83 -8.98
C VAL A 408 91.04 0.76 -7.96
N LYS A 409 91.34 -0.43 -7.43
CA LYS A 409 92.45 -0.67 -6.52
C LYS A 409 93.82 -0.51 -7.21
N ASP A 410 93.93 -0.90 -8.47
CA ASP A 410 95.13 -0.70 -9.29
C ASP A 410 95.33 0.77 -9.73
N PHE A 411 94.28 1.60 -9.64
CA PHE A 411 94.33 3.04 -10.00
C PHE A 411 94.61 3.97 -8.81
N LEU A 412 94.59 3.46 -7.57
CA LEU A 412 94.96 4.20 -6.37
C LEU A 412 96.40 3.86 -5.97
N PRO A 413 97.37 4.79 -6.10
CA PRO A 413 98.71 4.56 -5.57
C PRO A 413 98.66 4.53 -4.03
N ASN A 414 99.43 3.62 -3.43
CA ASN A 414 99.60 3.50 -1.96
C ASN A 414 99.88 4.84 -1.28
#